data_AF-A0A5K7TYP2-F1
#
_entry.id   AF-A0A5K7TYP2-F1
#
_cell.length_a   1.000
_cell.length_b   1.000
_cell.length_c   1.000
_cell.angle_alpha   90.00
_cell.angle_beta   90.00
_cell.angle_gamma   90.00
#
_symmetry.space_group_name_H-M   'P 1'
#
loop_
_entity.id
_entity.type
_entity.pdbx_description
1 polymer ?
#
loop_
_entity_poly.entity_id
_entity_poly.type
_entity_poly.pdbx_seq_one_letter_code
_entity_poly.pdbx_strand_id
1 'polypeptide(L)' 'MKTETNFEELIRRQAEQVFGSKAKADAWLARHHIALGGVAALECACNEAGYRRVKASLDRIDQGYAC' A
#
# COMPACT_ATOMS: atom_id res chain seq x y z
N MET A 1 20.00 -17.82 4.51
CA MET A 1 18.56 -17.64 4.28
C MET A 1 18.35 -16.21 3.82
N LYS A 2 18.04 -15.97 2.54
CA LYS A 2 17.63 -14.63 2.09
C LYS A 2 16.18 -14.47 2.54
N THR A 3 15.93 -13.66 3.56
CA THR A 3 14.58 -13.14 3.78
C THR A 3 14.28 -12.24 2.60
N GLU A 4 13.65 -12.79 1.57
CA GLU A 4 13.03 -12.00 0.52
C GLU A 4 11.96 -11.15 1.20
N THR A 5 12.24 -9.85 1.35
CA THR A 5 11.30 -8.90 1.92
C THR A 5 10.05 -8.90 1.04
N ASN A 6 8.98 -9.57 1.49
CA ASN A 6 7.71 -9.59 0.78
C ASN A 6 6.99 -8.27 1.02
N PHE A 7 7.31 -7.27 0.19
CA PHE A 7 6.75 -5.93 0.25
C PHE A 7 5.22 -5.91 0.11
N GLU A 8 4.65 -6.86 -0.66
CA GLU A 8 3.20 -6.99 -0.80
C GLU A 8 2.55 -7.36 0.54
N GLU A 9 3.13 -8.32 1.27
CA GLU A 9 2.61 -8.72 2.58
C GLU A 9 2.72 -7.58 3.61
N LEU A 10 3.83 -6.84 3.60
CA LEU A 10 4.03 -5.69 4.47
C LEU A 10 2.99 -4.59 4.20
N ILE A 11 2.71 -4.30 2.92
CA ILE A 11 1.71 -3.29 2.54
C ILE A 11 0.29 -3.74 2.85
N ARG A 12 -0.04 -5.02 2.68
CA ARG A 12 -1.35 -5.54 3.09
C ARG A 12 -1.60 -5.31 4.58
N ARG A 13 -0.64 -5.69 5.43
CA ARG A 13 -0.72 -5.48 6.88
C ARG A 13 -0.85 -4.00 7.24
N GLN A 14 -0.06 -3.12 6.61
CA GLN A 14 -0.13 -1.69 6.86
C GLN A 14 -1.50 -1.11 6.44
N ALA A 15 -1.99 -1.47 5.25
CA ALA A 15 -3.29 -1.01 4.78
C ALA A 15 -4.42 -1.50 5.72
N GLU A 16 -4.35 -2.75 6.20
CA GLU A 16 -5.29 -3.28 7.18
C GLU A 16 -5.32 -2.46 8.47
N GLN A 17 -4.15 -2.01 8.95
CA GLN A 17 -4.06 -1.14 10.13
C GLN A 17 -4.68 0.24 9.88
N VAL A 18 -4.38 0.87 8.74
CA VAL A 18 -4.89 2.20 8.39
C VAL A 18 -6.41 2.19 8.16
N PHE A 19 -6.94 1.16 7.49
CA PHE A 19 -8.37 1.08 7.17
C PHE A 19 -9.20 0.39 8.26
N GLY A 20 -8.56 -0.29 9.23
CA GLY A 20 -9.21 -1.10 10.26
C GLY A 20 -10.03 -2.27 9.70
N SER A 21 -9.86 -2.62 8.42
CA SER A 21 -10.67 -3.62 7.74
C SER A 21 -9.91 -4.20 6.55
N LYS A 22 -9.78 -5.52 6.55
CA LYS A 22 -9.18 -6.29 5.46
C LYS A 22 -9.83 -6.03 4.11
N ALA A 23 -11.16 -6.04 4.05
CA ALA A 23 -11.88 -5.81 2.80
C ALA A 23 -11.60 -4.41 2.22
N LYS A 24 -11.53 -3.38 3.07
CA LYS A 24 -11.20 -2.01 2.63
C LYS A 24 -9.75 -1.90 2.18
N ALA A 25 -8.83 -2.54 2.92
CA ALA A 25 -7.42 -2.59 2.57
C ALA A 25 -7.19 -3.26 1.22
N ASP A 26 -7.72 -4.48 1.01
CA ASP A 26 -7.60 -5.19 -0.26
C ASP A 26 -8.24 -4.38 -1.42
N ALA A 27 -9.40 -3.78 -1.21
CA ALA A 27 -10.05 -2.93 -2.22
C ALA A 27 -9.22 -1.69 -2.57
N TRP A 28 -8.61 -1.03 -1.58
CA TRP A 28 -7.73 0.12 -1.82
C TRP A 28 -6.45 -0.31 -2.53
N LEU A 29 -5.89 -1.47 -2.17
CA LEU A 29 -4.66 -1.99 -2.78
C LEU A 29 -4.83 -2.44 -4.23
N ALA A 30 -6.00 -2.98 -4.58
CA ALA A 30 -6.35 -3.38 -5.93
C ALA A 30 -6.75 -2.19 -6.83
N ARG A 31 -7.04 -1.02 -6.25
CA ARG A 31 -7.43 0.18 -7.00
C ARG A 31 -6.22 0.82 -7.67
N HIS A 32 -6.43 1.35 -8.88
CA HIS A 32 -5.44 2.15 -9.59
C HIS A 32 -5.37 3.55 -8.98
N HIS A 33 -4.16 4.01 -8.64
CA HIS A 33 -3.94 5.32 -8.02
C HIS A 33 -3.14 6.21 -8.94
N ILE A 34 -3.70 7.37 -9.33
CA ILE A 34 -3.01 8.36 -10.17
C ILE A 34 -1.70 8.83 -9.50
N ALA A 35 -1.71 8.97 -8.18
CA ALA A 35 -0.52 9.31 -7.38
C ALA A 35 0.62 8.28 -7.48
N LEU A 36 0.30 7.03 -7.86
CA LEU A 36 1.27 5.95 -8.05
C LEU A 36 1.65 5.74 -9.52
N GLY A 37 1.29 6.68 -10.41
CA GLY A 37 1.50 6.54 -11.86
C GLY A 37 0.37 5.79 -12.56
N GLY A 38 -0.80 5.71 -11.93
CA GLY A 38 -1.99 5.07 -12.51
C GLY A 38 -1.99 3.56 -12.43
N VAL A 39 -1.12 2.94 -11.63
CA VAL A 39 -1.09 1.48 -11.40
C VAL A 39 -1.76 1.11 -10.08
N ALA A 40 -2.07 -0.17 -9.88
CA ALA A 40 -2.56 -0.63 -8.59
C ALA A 40 -1.49 -0.45 -7.49
N ALA A 41 -1.92 -0.14 -6.27
CA ALA A 41 -0.99 0.04 -5.16
C ALA A 41 -0.22 -1.26 -4.83
N LEU A 42 -0.87 -2.42 -4.99
CA LEU A 42 -0.21 -3.72 -4.82
C LEU A 42 0.88 -3.95 -5.87
N GLU A 43 0.60 -3.65 -7.14
CA GLU A 43 1.58 -3.77 -8.23
C GLU A 43 2.75 -2.79 -8.04
N CYS A 44 2.47 -1.58 -7.55
CA CYS A 44 3.50 -0.61 -7.21
C CYS A 44 4.43 -1.14 -6.12
N ALA A 45 3.90 -1.86 -5.13
CA ALA A 45 4.66 -2.40 -4.00
C ALA A 45 5.58 -3.60 -4.35
N CYS A 46 5.77 -3.97 -5.63
CA CYS A 46 6.62 -5.11 -6.03
C CYS A 46 8.12 -4.92 -5.77
N ASN A 47 8.57 -3.70 -5.46
CA ASN A 47 9.95 -3.37 -5.13
C ASN A 47 10.03 -2.34 -4.00
N GLU A 48 11.21 -2.13 -3.44
CA GLU A 48 11.40 -1.24 -2.29
C GLU A 48 10.97 0.21 -2.56
N ALA A 49 11.26 0.74 -3.76
CA ALA A 49 10.93 2.13 -4.09
C ALA A 49 9.41 2.32 -4.18
N GLY A 50 8.72 1.38 -4.81
CA GLY A 50 7.26 1.42 -4.90
C GLY A 50 6.57 1.10 -3.57
N TYR A 51 7.12 0.17 -2.78
CA TYR A 51 6.73 -0.06 -1.39
C TYR A 51 6.74 1.24 -0.57
N ARG A 52 7.84 2.01 -0.62
CA ARG A 52 7.96 3.28 0.11
C ARG A 52 6.92 4.31 -0.35
N ARG A 53 6.60 4.36 -1.65
CA ARG A 53 5.55 5.24 -2.19
C ARG A 53 4.15 4.87 -1.70
N VAL A 54 3.82 3.58 -1.74
CA VAL A 54 2.52 3.07 -1.26
C VAL A 54 2.40 3.30 0.25
N LYS A 55 3.46 2.99 1.01
CA LYS A 55 3.52 3.25 2.45
C LYS A 55 3.28 4.73 2.77
N ALA A 56 3.97 5.65 2.07
CA ALA A 56 3.78 7.08 2.28
C ALA A 56 2.34 7.55 1.97
N SER A 57 1.67 6.90 1.02
CA SER A 57 0.26 7.18 0.70
C SER A 57 -0.67 6.70 1.82
N LEU A 58 -0.41 5.51 2.38
CA LEU A 58 -1.15 4.98 3.53
C LEU A 58 -0.92 5.82 4.80
N ASP A 59 0.32 6.23 5.08
CA ASP A 59 0.65 7.14 6.19
C ASP A 59 -0.12 8.47 6.11
N ARG A 60 -0.29 9.01 4.89
CA ARG A 60 -1.09 10.24 4.68
C ARG A 60 -2.57 10.01 5.01
N ILE A 61 -3.13 8.88 4.57
CA ILE A 61 -4.53 8.52 4.86
C ILE A 61 -4.74 8.36 6.37
N ASP A 62 -3.81 7.71 7.06
CA ASP A 62 -3.83 7.52 8.52
C ASP A 62 -3.83 8.86 9.29
N GLN A 63 -3.05 9.83 8.79
CA GLN A 63 -3.00 11.19 9.33
C GLN A 63 -4.24 12.05 8.99
N GLY A 64 -5.23 11.49 8.29
CA GLY A 64 -6.46 12.19 7.91
C GLY A 64 -6.34 13.04 6.65
N TYR A 65 -5.24 12.94 5.90
CA TYR A 65 -5.17 13.54 4.57
C TYR A 65 -5.98 12.68 3.61
N ALA A 66 -7.16 13.18 3.23
CA ALA A 66 -7.92 12.62 2.12
C ALA A 66 -7.20 12.97 0.80
N CYS A 67 -6.71 11.95 0.09
CA CYS A 67 -6.38 12.05 -1.33
C CYS A 67 -7.64 11.93 -2.19
#